data_AF-A0A833LIJ7-F1
#
_entry.id   AF-A0A833LIJ7-F1
#
_cell.length_a   1.000
_cell.length_b   1.000
_cell.length_c   1.000
_cell.angle_alpha   90.00
_cell.angle_beta   90.00
_cell.angle_gamma   90.00
#
_symmetry.space_group_name_H-M   'P 1'
#
loop_
_entity.id
_entity.type
_entity.pdbx_description
1 polymer ?
#
loop_
_entity_poly.entity_id
_entity_poly.type
_entity_poly.pdbx_seq_one_letter_code
_entity_poly.pdbx_strand_id
1 'polypeptide(L)'
;MFLAGNAEGRSFASEPAEGETPENPPAAAESRPAATGAAPRRRASASGRPTTRDRILAAAMQRFARGSYDNTGLRDIAADVGVDVAYVHRSFGSKEALFAQALDAATSHSRLKTRLAKDELPRAIAELFAQSTDLYREKVRPLDIMIRSMGSPAATRILSRRLSEELIAPISLGLDAPQEMRATMIASLLLGIGIVRDVLQLPALTRDTRQVASFLEVIVEAIVEADCEAPEA
;
A
#
# COMPACT_ATOMS: atom_id res chain seq x y z
N MET A 1 -6.58 -73.62 32.42
CA MET A 1 -6.50 -73.25 33.85
C MET A 1 -7.56 -72.16 34.06
N PHE A 2 -8.84 -72.53 34.11
CA PHE A 2 -9.66 -72.75 35.32
C PHE A 2 -9.85 -71.46 36.16
N LEU A 3 -10.99 -70.76 35.96
CA LEU A 3 -12.14 -70.56 36.88
C LEU A 3 -11.93 -69.34 37.81
N ALA A 4 -12.90 -68.50 38.21
CA ALA A 4 -14.36 -68.40 38.19
C ALA A 4 -14.70 -66.88 38.28
N GLY A 5 -15.86 -66.31 37.95
CA GLY A 5 -17.22 -66.85 37.93
C GLY A 5 -18.03 -66.20 39.06
N ASN A 6 -18.96 -65.29 38.67
CA ASN A 6 -20.26 -64.95 39.30
C ASN A 6 -20.32 -64.47 40.77
N ALA A 7 -21.39 -63.85 41.28
CA ALA A 7 -22.57 -63.10 40.82
C ALA A 7 -23.37 -62.77 42.11
N GLU A 8 -24.27 -61.78 42.04
CA GLU A 8 -25.48 -61.52 42.88
C GLU A 8 -25.63 -60.00 43.06
N GLY A 9 -26.78 -59.33 42.91
CA GLY A 9 -28.14 -59.73 42.60
C GLY A 9 -29.05 -58.48 42.75
N ARG A 10 -29.85 -58.21 41.71
CA ARG A 10 -31.27 -57.74 41.65
C ARG A 10 -31.94 -57.37 43.00
N SER A 11 -32.94 -56.49 43.15
CA SER A 11 -33.85 -55.64 42.35
C SER A 11 -34.92 -55.10 43.37
N PHE A 12 -35.90 -54.31 42.89
CA PHE A 12 -37.15 -53.76 43.48
C PHE A 12 -37.09 -52.27 43.86
N ALA A 13 -37.70 -51.37 43.05
CA ALA A 13 -39.13 -50.96 43.05
C ALA A 13 -39.46 -50.08 44.29
N SER A 14 -40.17 -48.95 44.28
CA SER A 14 -41.20 -48.36 43.41
C SER A 14 -41.53 -46.94 43.92
N GLU A 15 -41.95 -46.04 43.01
CA GLU A 15 -42.66 -44.74 43.14
C GLU A 15 -43.99 -44.79 43.96
N PRO A 16 -44.84 -43.71 44.10
CA PRO A 16 -44.68 -42.22 44.10
C PRO A 16 -45.63 -41.50 45.14
N ALA A 17 -45.94 -40.20 44.89
CA ALA A 17 -47.14 -39.41 45.27
C ALA A 17 -47.01 -38.41 46.45
N GLU A 18 -47.60 -37.21 46.53
CA GLU A 18 -48.33 -36.24 45.66
C GLU A 18 -48.71 -35.03 46.56
N GLY A 19 -49.04 -33.87 45.96
CA GLY A 19 -49.81 -32.76 46.58
C GLY A 19 -48.98 -31.71 47.33
N GLU A 20 -49.22 -30.40 47.26
CA GLU A 20 -50.41 -29.64 46.87
C GLU A 20 -50.03 -28.14 46.74
N THR A 21 -50.58 -27.44 45.75
CA THR A 21 -50.48 -25.97 45.54
C THR A 21 -51.56 -25.20 46.32
N PRO A 22 -51.39 -23.88 46.52
CA PRO A 22 -52.25 -22.93 45.78
C PRO A 22 -51.46 -21.68 45.30
N GLU A 23 -51.63 -21.23 44.06
CA GLU A 23 -52.63 -20.28 43.54
C GLU A 23 -52.32 -18.78 43.81
N ASN A 24 -52.26 -18.04 42.71
CA ASN A 24 -51.81 -16.65 42.43
C ASN A 24 -52.94 -15.61 42.78
N PRO A 25 -52.99 -14.29 42.42
CA PRO A 25 -52.12 -13.34 41.63
C PRO A 25 -52.11 -11.87 42.24
N PRO A 26 -51.87 -10.71 41.53
CA PRO A 26 -51.54 -10.46 40.10
C PRO A 26 -50.46 -9.40 39.72
N ALA A 27 -49.94 -9.60 38.49
CA ALA A 27 -49.60 -8.69 37.37
C ALA A 27 -48.85 -7.34 37.57
N ALA A 28 -47.70 -7.19 36.88
CA ALA A 28 -47.52 -6.28 35.74
C ALA A 28 -46.12 -6.40 35.07
N ALA A 29 -46.11 -6.13 33.76
CA ALA A 29 -45.07 -6.18 32.73
C ALA A 29 -43.62 -5.77 33.09
N GLU A 30 -42.64 -6.41 32.43
CA GLU A 30 -41.69 -5.72 31.54
C GLU A 30 -40.79 -6.67 30.72
N SER A 31 -40.65 -6.34 29.44
CA SER A 31 -40.06 -7.11 28.35
C SER A 31 -38.52 -7.03 28.31
N ARG A 32 -37.82 -8.15 28.08
CA ARG A 32 -36.37 -8.16 27.72
C ARG A 32 -36.17 -8.61 26.27
N PRO A 33 -35.49 -7.82 25.40
CA PRO A 33 -35.23 -8.23 24.03
C PRO A 33 -33.92 -9.04 23.89
N ALA A 34 -33.87 -9.69 22.73
CA ALA A 34 -33.00 -10.75 22.26
C ALA A 34 -31.50 -10.42 22.17
N ALA A 35 -30.70 -11.48 22.32
CA ALA A 35 -29.29 -11.53 21.98
C ALA A 35 -29.08 -11.34 20.47
N THR A 36 -28.24 -10.38 20.11
CA THR A 36 -27.74 -10.20 18.74
C THR A 36 -26.24 -10.52 18.70
N GLY A 37 -25.87 -11.43 17.80
CA GLY A 37 -24.48 -11.84 17.57
C GLY A 37 -23.59 -10.69 17.12
N ALA A 38 -22.40 -10.61 17.71
CA ALA A 38 -21.36 -9.67 17.32
C ALA A 38 -20.23 -10.41 16.61
N ALA A 39 -20.08 -10.12 15.32
CA ALA A 39 -18.99 -10.52 14.44
C ALA A 39 -17.60 -10.14 15.00
N PRO A 40 -16.52 -10.83 14.61
CA PRO A 40 -15.18 -10.54 15.14
C PRO A 40 -14.71 -9.19 14.63
N ARG A 41 -14.62 -8.23 15.56
CA ARG A 41 -14.05 -6.91 15.31
C ARG A 41 -12.61 -7.05 14.84
N ARG A 42 -12.36 -6.57 13.62
CA ARG A 42 -11.06 -6.31 13.00
C ARG A 42 -10.18 -5.59 14.02
N ARG A 43 -9.24 -6.31 14.66
CA ARG A 43 -8.18 -5.72 15.48
C ARG A 43 -7.30 -4.89 14.55
N ALA A 44 -7.62 -3.61 14.41
CA ALA A 44 -6.60 -2.61 14.13
C ALA A 44 -5.56 -2.73 15.25
N SER A 45 -4.33 -3.12 14.91
CA SER A 45 -3.28 -3.31 15.89
C SER A 45 -2.91 -1.96 16.49
N ALA A 46 -3.40 -1.70 17.69
CA ALA A 46 -3.04 -0.57 18.55
C ALA A 46 -1.62 -0.69 19.15
N SER A 47 -0.68 -1.29 18.43
CA SER A 47 0.74 -1.33 18.77
C SER A 47 1.49 -0.84 17.54
N GLY A 48 2.35 0.17 17.68
CA GLY A 48 3.19 0.70 16.60
C GLY A 48 4.23 -0.29 16.03
N ARG A 49 4.00 -1.60 16.15
CA ARG A 49 4.81 -2.64 15.53
C ARG A 49 4.30 -2.88 14.11
N PRO A 50 5.19 -2.91 13.10
CA PRO A 50 4.80 -3.20 11.73
C PRO A 50 4.17 -4.59 11.64
N THR A 51 3.09 -4.69 10.86
CA THR A 51 2.41 -5.97 10.61
C THR A 51 3.30 -6.89 9.77
N THR A 52 3.00 -8.19 9.74
CA THR A 52 3.68 -9.12 8.81
C THR A 52 3.56 -8.65 7.36
N ARG A 53 2.42 -8.06 6.98
CA ARG A 53 2.23 -7.47 5.65
C ARG A 53 3.21 -6.32 5.39
N ASP A 54 3.38 -5.42 6.36
CA ASP A 54 4.31 -4.28 6.22
C ASP A 54 5.76 -4.76 6.12
N ARG A 55 6.14 -5.80 6.88
CA ARG A 55 7.46 -6.42 6.81
C ARG A 55 7.73 -7.03 5.43
N ILE A 56 6.72 -7.68 4.83
CA ILE A 56 6.83 -8.23 3.46
C ILE A 56 6.98 -7.11 2.42
N LEU A 57 6.21 -6.02 2.52
CA LEU A 57 6.36 -4.87 1.63
C LEU A 57 7.74 -4.23 1.75
N ALA A 58 8.25 -4.05 2.98
CA ALA A 58 9.58 -3.52 3.21
C ALA A 58 10.68 -4.41 2.60
N ALA A 59 10.59 -5.73 2.79
CA ALA A 59 11.51 -6.68 2.18
C ALA A 59 11.42 -6.67 0.64
N ALA A 60 10.21 -6.63 0.09
CA ALA A 60 9.99 -6.53 -1.35
C ALA A 60 10.61 -5.26 -1.94
N MET A 61 10.38 -4.09 -1.34
CA MET A 61 10.99 -2.82 -1.76
C MET A 61 12.52 -2.93 -1.79
N GLN A 62 13.13 -3.48 -0.73
CA GLN A 62 14.59 -3.65 -0.64
C GLN A 62 15.11 -4.61 -1.71
N ARG A 63 14.45 -5.74 -1.94
CA ARG A 63 14.87 -6.70 -2.97
C ARG A 63 14.76 -6.13 -4.37
N PHE A 64 13.63 -5.51 -4.72
CA PHE A 64 13.48 -4.91 -6.05
C PHE A 64 14.47 -3.75 -6.29
N ALA A 65 14.76 -2.95 -5.26
CA ALA A 65 15.75 -1.88 -5.32
C ALA A 65 17.21 -2.36 -5.41
N ARG A 66 17.49 -3.65 -5.18
CA ARG A 66 18.84 -4.23 -5.30
C ARG A 66 18.98 -5.14 -6.52
N GLY A 67 17.97 -5.99 -6.76
CA GLY A 67 18.07 -7.16 -7.65
C GLY A 67 17.50 -7.01 -9.06
N SER A 68 16.53 -6.14 -9.31
CA SER A 68 15.59 -6.11 -10.46
C SER A 68 14.30 -6.90 -10.24
N TYR A 69 13.28 -6.59 -11.05
CA TYR A 69 12.02 -7.34 -11.09
C TYR A 69 12.28 -8.82 -11.38
N ASP A 70 12.99 -9.14 -12.46
CA ASP A 70 13.13 -10.54 -12.93
C ASP A 70 13.91 -11.42 -11.93
N ASN A 71 14.95 -10.87 -11.30
CA ASN A 71 15.80 -11.60 -10.34
C ASN A 71 15.22 -11.71 -8.92
N THR A 72 14.05 -11.11 -8.65
CA THR A 72 13.43 -11.15 -7.33
C THR A 72 12.28 -12.16 -7.29
N GLY A 73 12.41 -13.24 -6.51
CA GLY A 73 11.35 -14.23 -6.31
C GLY A 73 10.40 -13.92 -5.14
N LEU A 74 9.19 -14.50 -5.14
CA LEU A 74 8.31 -14.46 -3.96
C LEU A 74 8.86 -15.30 -2.80
N ARG A 75 9.52 -16.42 -3.10
CA ARG A 75 10.15 -17.30 -2.09
C ARG A 75 11.28 -16.60 -1.35
N ASP A 76 12.09 -15.88 -2.12
CA ASP A 76 13.17 -15.01 -1.66
C ASP A 76 12.68 -13.96 -0.65
N ILE A 77 11.62 -13.21 -1.00
CA ILE A 77 11.02 -12.21 -0.11
C ILE A 77 10.41 -12.88 1.13
N ALA A 78 9.78 -14.05 0.98
CA ALA A 78 9.22 -14.80 2.09
C ALA A 78 10.30 -15.24 3.09
N ALA A 79 11.44 -15.70 2.58
CA ALA A 79 12.60 -16.11 3.37
C ALA A 79 13.17 -14.93 4.19
N ASP A 80 13.28 -13.73 3.60
CA ASP A 80 13.78 -12.54 4.31
C ASP A 80 12.94 -12.18 5.54
N VAL A 81 11.65 -12.49 5.52
CA VAL A 81 10.71 -12.14 6.59
C VAL A 81 10.44 -13.33 7.52
N GLY A 82 10.87 -14.54 7.15
CA GLY A 82 10.63 -15.77 7.88
C GLY A 82 9.17 -16.24 7.80
N VAL A 83 8.53 -16.08 6.63
CA VAL A 83 7.15 -16.51 6.39
C VAL A 83 7.07 -17.52 5.26
N ASP A 84 5.96 -18.26 5.19
CA ASP A 84 5.70 -19.19 4.10
C ASP A 84 5.35 -18.43 2.79
N VAL A 85 5.82 -18.90 1.65
CA VAL A 85 5.54 -18.27 0.34
C VAL A 85 4.04 -18.29 0.00
N ALA A 86 3.29 -19.30 0.45
CA ALA A 86 1.83 -19.36 0.31
C ALA A 86 1.15 -18.23 1.12
N TYR A 87 1.72 -17.81 2.25
CA TYR A 87 1.23 -16.63 2.96
C TYR A 87 1.42 -15.36 2.14
N VAL A 88 2.57 -15.21 1.48
CA VAL A 88 2.85 -14.07 0.59
C VAL A 88 1.86 -14.07 -0.59
N HIS A 89 1.68 -15.21 -1.25
CA HIS A 89 0.75 -15.36 -2.36
C HIS A 89 -0.70 -15.08 -1.95
N ARG A 90 -1.16 -15.60 -0.81
CA ARG A 90 -2.50 -15.29 -0.28
C ARG A 90 -2.66 -13.80 0.08
N SER A 91 -1.61 -13.16 0.57
CA SER A 91 -1.67 -11.77 1.05
C SER A 91 -1.59 -10.75 -0.08
N PHE A 92 -0.80 -11.02 -1.12
CA PHE A 92 -0.49 -10.06 -2.19
C PHE A 92 -0.96 -10.51 -3.57
N GLY A 93 -1.35 -11.77 -3.74
CA GLY A 93 -1.66 -12.36 -5.03
C GLY A 93 -0.38 -12.72 -5.77
N SER A 94 -0.13 -12.06 -6.90
CA SER A 94 1.01 -12.34 -7.78
C SER A 94 2.24 -11.49 -7.46
N LYS A 95 3.36 -11.79 -8.12
CA LYS A 95 4.58 -10.99 -8.07
C LYS A 95 4.34 -9.58 -8.63
N GLU A 96 3.58 -9.45 -9.71
CA GLU A 96 3.16 -8.18 -10.31
C GLU A 96 2.38 -7.34 -9.30
N ALA A 97 1.44 -7.96 -8.58
CA ALA A 97 0.62 -7.28 -7.57
C ALA A 97 1.44 -6.87 -6.33
N LEU A 98 2.41 -7.69 -5.91
CA LEU A 98 3.35 -7.32 -4.86
C LEU A 98 4.28 -6.18 -5.30
N PHE A 99 4.78 -6.22 -6.53
CA PHE A 99 5.63 -5.17 -7.09
C PHE A 99 4.89 -3.83 -7.19
N ALA A 100 3.65 -3.85 -7.68
CA ALA A 100 2.80 -2.65 -7.71
C ALA A 100 2.59 -2.07 -6.30
N GLN A 101 2.27 -2.90 -5.31
CA GLN A 101 2.10 -2.43 -3.92
C GLN A 101 3.41 -1.96 -3.28
N ALA A 102 4.55 -2.55 -3.64
CA ALA A 102 5.86 -2.10 -3.20
C ALA A 102 6.20 -0.71 -3.77
N LEU A 103 5.91 -0.47 -5.05
CA LEU A 103 5.99 0.86 -5.66
C LEU A 103 5.06 1.83 -4.95
N ASP A 104 3.81 1.42 -4.68
CA ASP A 104 2.84 2.29 -4.04
C ASP A 104 3.30 2.73 -2.64
N ALA A 105 3.84 1.78 -1.87
CA ALA A 105 4.43 2.03 -0.57
C ALA A 105 5.64 2.97 -0.66
N ALA A 106 6.50 2.78 -1.67
CA ALA A 106 7.67 3.62 -1.90
C ALA A 106 7.26 5.05 -2.28
N THR A 107 6.23 5.25 -3.11
CA THR A 107 5.78 6.58 -3.57
C THR A 107 4.78 7.26 -2.63
N SER A 108 4.28 6.57 -1.61
CA SER A 108 3.18 7.03 -0.72
C SER A 108 3.33 8.43 -0.14
N HIS A 109 4.56 8.90 0.08
CA HIS A 109 4.86 10.21 0.66
C HIS A 109 5.08 11.31 -0.40
N SER A 110 5.26 10.95 -1.66
CA SER A 110 5.50 11.86 -2.77
C SER A 110 4.30 11.96 -3.73
N ARG A 111 3.09 11.68 -3.24
CA ARG A 111 1.86 11.74 -4.05
C ARG A 111 1.22 13.11 -3.96
N LEU A 112 0.83 13.64 -5.12
CA LEU A 112 -0.12 14.75 -5.18
C LEU A 112 -1.49 14.20 -4.79
N LYS A 113 -1.95 14.56 -3.59
CA LYS A 113 -3.23 14.04 -3.03
C LYS A 113 -4.44 14.90 -3.38
N THR A 114 -4.21 16.07 -3.98
CA THR A 114 -5.25 17.07 -4.27
C THR A 114 -5.03 17.65 -5.65
N ARG A 115 -6.12 18.05 -6.30
CA ARG A 115 -6.07 18.88 -7.50
C ARG A 115 -5.42 20.20 -7.12
N LEU A 116 -4.40 20.60 -7.86
CA LEU A 116 -3.74 21.89 -7.72
C LEU A 116 -4.27 22.83 -8.82
N ALA A 117 -4.41 24.10 -8.50
CA ALA A 117 -4.70 25.10 -9.52
C ALA A 117 -3.46 25.30 -10.42
N LYS A 118 -3.68 25.79 -11.64
CA LYS A 118 -2.64 25.97 -12.67
C LYS A 118 -1.47 26.81 -12.15
N ASP A 119 -1.78 27.90 -11.47
CA ASP A 119 -0.86 28.87 -10.87
C ASP A 119 -0.09 28.32 -9.66
N GLU A 120 -0.68 27.37 -8.94
CA GLU A 120 -0.04 26.73 -7.78
C GLU A 120 0.87 25.55 -8.17
N LEU A 121 0.67 24.99 -9.37
CA LEU A 121 1.34 23.78 -9.82
C LEU A 121 2.88 23.92 -9.84
N PRO A 122 3.50 24.99 -10.39
CA PRO A 122 4.96 25.08 -10.45
C PRO A 122 5.60 25.01 -9.06
N ARG A 123 5.06 25.78 -8.12
CA ARG A 123 5.50 25.81 -6.73
C ARG A 123 5.28 24.47 -6.04
N ALA A 124 4.10 23.88 -6.19
CA ALA A 124 3.79 22.60 -5.56
C ALA A 124 4.70 21.46 -6.06
N ILE A 125 5.07 21.46 -7.34
CA ILE A 125 6.01 20.49 -7.93
C ILE A 125 7.43 20.71 -7.37
N ALA A 126 7.87 21.96 -7.27
CA ALA A 126 9.16 22.29 -6.66
C ALA A 126 9.22 21.87 -5.18
N GLU A 127 8.16 22.12 -4.42
CA GLU A 127 8.02 21.70 -3.02
C GLU A 127 7.99 20.17 -2.89
N LEU A 128 7.24 19.48 -3.75
CA LEU A 128 7.20 18.01 -3.79
C LEU A 128 8.60 17.43 -4.03
N PHE A 129 9.34 17.98 -4.98
CA PHE A 129 10.71 17.57 -5.27
C PHE A 129 11.62 17.79 -4.06
N ALA A 130 11.56 18.98 -3.45
CA ALA A 130 12.37 19.30 -2.27
C ALA A 130 12.08 18.35 -1.11
N GLN A 131 10.81 18.12 -0.78
CA GLN A 131 10.38 17.24 0.31
C GLN A 131 10.76 15.77 0.08
N SER A 132 10.64 15.28 -1.16
CA SER A 132 10.98 13.89 -1.49
C SER A 132 12.43 13.55 -1.12
N THR A 133 13.34 14.51 -1.28
CA THR A 133 14.75 14.40 -0.90
C THR A 133 14.96 13.91 0.52
N ASP A 134 14.31 14.59 1.47
CA ASP A 134 14.57 14.37 2.88
C ASP A 134 13.87 13.10 3.35
N LEU A 135 12.72 12.78 2.75
CA LEU A 135 11.93 11.60 3.06
C LEU A 135 12.63 10.28 2.69
N TYR A 136 13.44 10.28 1.63
CA TYR A 136 14.10 9.07 1.13
C TYR A 136 15.58 8.93 1.53
N ARG A 137 16.11 9.84 2.35
CA ARG A 137 17.51 9.79 2.81
C ARG A 137 17.86 8.48 3.53
N GLU A 138 16.89 7.90 4.24
CA GLU A 138 17.07 6.67 5.06
C GLU A 138 16.17 5.51 4.59
N LYS A 139 15.50 5.66 3.43
CA LYS A 139 14.54 4.68 2.90
C LYS A 139 14.94 4.21 1.51
N VAL A 140 14.30 3.15 1.05
CA VAL A 140 14.40 2.73 -0.36
C VAL A 140 13.87 3.85 -1.25
N ARG A 141 14.68 4.31 -2.19
CA ARG A 141 14.26 5.33 -3.16
C ARG A 141 13.40 4.65 -4.22
N PRO A 142 12.21 5.20 -4.56
CA PRO A 142 11.37 4.62 -5.62
C PRO A 142 12.12 4.46 -6.94
N LEU A 143 12.95 5.43 -7.32
CA LEU A 143 13.72 5.39 -8.57
C LEU A 143 14.69 4.21 -8.66
N ASP A 144 15.26 3.75 -7.55
CA ASP A 144 16.13 2.55 -7.54
C ASP A 144 15.35 1.30 -7.96
N ILE A 145 14.11 1.17 -7.48
CA ILE A 145 13.20 0.09 -7.87
C ILE A 145 12.87 0.20 -9.36
N MET A 146 12.52 1.40 -9.82
CA MET A 146 12.10 1.63 -11.21
C MET A 146 13.23 1.30 -12.18
N ILE A 147 14.40 1.93 -12.03
CA ILE A 147 15.53 1.82 -12.98
C ILE A 147 16.02 0.39 -13.10
N ARG A 148 16.17 -0.32 -11.97
CA ARG A 148 16.60 -1.71 -12.00
C ARG A 148 15.58 -2.64 -12.65
N SER A 149 14.31 -2.24 -12.67
CA SER A 149 13.22 -3.05 -13.20
C SER A 149 12.83 -2.68 -14.63
N MET A 150 13.31 -1.57 -15.19
CA MET A 150 12.98 -1.12 -16.55
C MET A 150 13.39 -2.11 -17.65
N GLY A 151 14.34 -3.00 -17.39
CA GLY A 151 14.72 -4.08 -18.31
C GLY A 151 13.67 -5.18 -18.49
N SER A 152 12.64 -5.22 -17.63
CA SER A 152 11.57 -6.24 -17.68
C SER A 152 10.30 -5.66 -18.31
N PRO A 153 9.77 -6.24 -19.41
CA PRO A 153 8.52 -5.79 -20.02
C PRO A 153 7.33 -5.83 -19.06
N ALA A 154 7.31 -6.80 -18.13
CA ALA A 154 6.25 -6.92 -17.13
C ALA A 154 6.29 -5.77 -16.13
N ALA A 155 7.48 -5.44 -15.62
CA ALA A 155 7.66 -4.33 -14.69
C ALA A 155 7.39 -2.99 -15.36
N THR A 156 7.88 -2.77 -16.58
CA THR A 156 7.67 -1.53 -17.33
C THR A 156 6.18 -1.25 -17.54
N ARG A 157 5.37 -2.27 -17.84
CA ARG A 157 3.90 -2.09 -17.94
C ARG A 157 3.27 -1.62 -16.63
N ILE A 158 3.72 -2.17 -15.50
CA ILE A 158 3.24 -1.77 -14.17
C ILE A 158 3.68 -0.35 -13.84
N LEU A 159 4.96 -0.02 -14.11
CA LEU A 159 5.55 1.29 -13.90
C LEU A 159 4.83 2.37 -14.72
N SER A 160 4.63 2.15 -16.02
CA SER A 160 3.92 3.09 -16.90
C SER A 160 2.51 3.36 -16.38
N ARG A 161 1.76 2.30 -16.03
CA ARG A 161 0.41 2.46 -15.46
C ARG A 161 0.43 3.28 -14.17
N ARG A 162 1.35 2.98 -13.24
CA ARG A 162 1.45 3.71 -11.97
C ARG A 162 1.89 5.16 -12.14
N LEU A 163 2.81 5.46 -13.05
CA LEU A 163 3.18 6.83 -13.38
C LEU A 163 1.99 7.60 -13.96
N SER A 164 1.22 6.97 -14.86
CA SER A 164 0.01 7.58 -15.41
C SER A 164 -1.02 7.85 -14.32
N GLU A 165 -1.31 6.89 -13.45
CA GLU A 165 -2.34 6.99 -12.40
C GLU A 165 -1.95 7.92 -11.24
N GLU A 166 -0.70 7.88 -10.78
CA GLU A 166 -0.28 8.50 -9.52
C GLU A 166 0.46 9.83 -9.69
N LEU A 167 1.01 10.10 -10.88
CA LEU A 167 1.78 11.31 -11.14
C LEU A 167 1.17 12.14 -12.26
N ILE A 168 0.93 11.54 -13.44
CA ILE A 168 0.51 12.29 -14.63
C ILE A 168 -0.96 12.73 -14.51
N ALA A 169 -1.88 11.82 -14.17
CA ALA A 169 -3.30 12.15 -14.08
C ALA A 169 -3.61 13.24 -13.02
N PRO A 170 -3.03 13.22 -11.81
CA PRO A 170 -3.24 14.32 -10.86
C PRO A 170 -2.74 15.68 -11.36
N ILE A 171 -1.61 15.71 -12.06
CA ILE A 171 -1.04 16.94 -12.64
C ILE A 171 -1.94 17.47 -13.77
N SER A 172 -2.41 16.58 -14.65
CA SER A 172 -3.19 16.97 -15.83
C SER A 172 -4.55 17.60 -15.48
N LEU A 173 -5.13 17.30 -14.32
CA LEU A 173 -6.38 17.90 -13.85
C LEU A 173 -6.29 19.41 -13.60
N GLY A 174 -5.09 19.94 -13.34
CA GLY A 174 -4.84 21.36 -13.09
C GLY A 174 -4.45 22.15 -14.34
N LEU A 175 -4.35 21.51 -15.50
CA LEU A 175 -3.73 22.08 -16.70
C LEU A 175 -4.73 22.28 -17.84
N ASP A 176 -4.44 23.29 -18.66
CA ASP A 176 -5.12 23.52 -19.93
C ASP A 176 -4.63 22.53 -21.00
N ALA A 177 -5.43 22.36 -22.06
CA ALA A 177 -5.04 21.55 -23.21
C ALA A 177 -3.70 22.03 -23.83
N PRO A 178 -2.81 21.12 -24.29
CA PRO A 178 -2.87 19.67 -24.18
C PRO A 178 -2.36 19.16 -22.81
N GLN A 179 -3.28 19.01 -21.86
CA GLN A 179 -2.98 18.75 -20.44
C GLN A 179 -2.19 17.46 -20.20
N GLU A 180 -2.48 16.38 -20.94
CA GLU A 180 -1.77 15.11 -20.81
C GLU A 180 -0.31 15.22 -21.27
N MET A 181 -0.07 15.94 -22.37
CA MET A 181 1.29 16.16 -22.87
C MET A 181 2.09 17.01 -21.89
N ARG A 182 1.53 18.13 -21.42
CA ARG A 182 2.15 19.00 -20.42
C ARG A 182 2.48 18.24 -19.13
N ALA A 183 1.52 17.48 -18.60
CA ALA A 183 1.72 16.65 -17.41
C ALA A 183 2.81 15.58 -17.62
N THR A 184 2.86 14.96 -18.81
CA THR A 184 3.88 13.98 -19.15
C THR A 184 5.28 14.61 -19.27
N MET A 185 5.39 15.83 -19.81
CA MET A 185 6.66 16.58 -19.86
C MET A 185 7.14 16.99 -18.47
N ILE A 186 6.23 17.42 -17.59
CA ILE A 186 6.56 17.72 -16.19
C ILE A 186 7.03 16.44 -15.48
N ALA A 187 6.30 15.33 -15.64
CA ALA A 187 6.68 14.05 -15.07
C ALA A 187 8.06 13.57 -15.58
N SER A 188 8.34 13.70 -16.88
CA SER A 188 9.61 13.29 -17.46
C SER A 188 10.78 14.14 -16.97
N LEU A 189 10.58 15.46 -16.80
CA LEU A 189 11.55 16.37 -16.20
C LEU A 189 11.88 15.95 -14.76
N LEU A 190 10.86 15.69 -13.94
CA LEU A 190 11.04 15.25 -12.55
C LEU A 190 11.78 13.92 -12.45
N LEU A 191 11.40 12.94 -13.27
CA LEU A 191 12.08 11.65 -13.32
C LEU A 191 13.54 11.79 -13.79
N GLY A 192 13.78 12.61 -14.82
CA GLY A 192 15.13 12.85 -15.34
C GLY A 192 16.05 13.48 -14.29
N ILE A 193 15.59 14.53 -13.61
CA ILE A 193 16.34 15.17 -12.52
C ILE A 193 16.55 14.17 -11.38
N GLY A 194 15.52 13.40 -11.02
CA GLY A 194 15.61 12.35 -10.02
C GLY A 194 16.69 11.31 -10.34
N ILE A 195 16.81 10.86 -11.60
CA ILE A 195 17.86 9.94 -12.03
C ILE A 195 19.25 10.57 -11.87
N VAL A 196 19.46 11.76 -12.43
CA VAL A 196 20.77 12.43 -12.41
C VAL A 196 21.22 12.72 -10.97
N ARG A 197 20.26 13.01 -10.09
CA ARG A 197 20.51 13.32 -8.68
C ARG A 197 20.68 12.08 -7.81
N ASP A 198 19.75 11.13 -7.87
CA ASP A 198 19.69 10.05 -6.89
C ASP A 198 20.55 8.86 -7.28
N VAL A 199 20.70 8.64 -8.59
CA VAL A 199 21.38 7.47 -9.15
C VAL A 199 22.78 7.84 -9.63
N LEU A 200 22.89 8.91 -10.43
CA LEU A 200 24.20 9.40 -10.88
C LEU A 200 24.91 10.26 -9.83
N GLN A 201 24.19 10.73 -8.80
CA GLN A 201 24.74 11.47 -7.67
C GLN A 201 25.58 12.69 -8.08
N LEU A 202 25.17 13.38 -9.16
CA LEU A 202 25.91 14.54 -9.63
C LEU A 202 25.94 15.65 -8.58
N PRO A 203 27.14 16.14 -8.17
CA PRO A 203 27.27 17.09 -7.06
C PRO A 203 26.46 18.38 -7.22
N ALA A 204 26.23 18.82 -8.46
CA ALA A 204 25.45 20.02 -8.76
C ALA A 204 23.99 19.89 -8.30
N LEU A 205 23.40 18.69 -8.37
CA LEU A 205 22.00 18.46 -7.99
C LEU A 205 21.83 17.97 -6.55
N THR A 206 22.89 17.44 -5.93
CA THR A 206 22.84 16.91 -4.55
C THR A 206 23.20 17.95 -3.50
N ARG A 207 24.04 18.94 -3.82
CA ARG A 207 24.50 19.96 -2.85
C ARG A 207 23.44 20.99 -2.52
N ASP A 208 22.69 21.47 -3.50
CA ASP A 208 21.69 22.52 -3.30
C ASP A 208 20.32 22.14 -3.86
N THR A 209 19.57 21.43 -3.03
CA THR A 209 18.22 20.98 -3.37
C THR A 209 17.26 22.14 -3.56
N ARG A 210 17.47 23.26 -2.84
CA ARG A 210 16.61 24.45 -2.96
C ARG A 210 16.84 25.15 -4.27
N GLN A 211 18.11 25.29 -4.69
CA GLN A 211 18.43 25.85 -6.00
C GLN A 211 17.82 25.01 -7.13
N VAL A 212 17.88 23.68 -7.05
CA VAL A 212 17.22 22.81 -8.03
C VAL A 212 15.71 23.00 -8.02
N ALA A 213 15.09 23.13 -6.84
CA ALA A 213 13.65 23.40 -6.72
C ALA A 213 13.25 24.75 -7.37
N SER A 214 14.06 25.80 -7.19
CA SER A 214 13.83 27.09 -7.85
C SER A 214 13.92 27.00 -9.38
N PHE A 215 14.89 26.25 -9.92
CA PHE A 215 14.93 25.99 -11.37
C PHE A 215 13.73 25.19 -11.86
N LEU A 216 13.30 24.18 -11.09
CA LEU A 216 12.12 23.38 -11.38
C LEU A 216 10.86 24.23 -11.46
N GLU A 217 10.66 25.15 -10.51
CA GLU A 217 9.51 26.07 -10.51
C GLU A 217 9.44 26.87 -11.82
N VAL A 218 10.54 27.49 -12.23
CA VAL A 218 10.61 28.27 -13.48
C VAL A 218 10.39 27.41 -14.72
N ILE A 219 10.98 26.22 -14.79
CA ILE A 219 10.82 25.33 -15.96
C ILE A 219 9.40 24.78 -16.04
N VAL A 220 8.79 24.42 -14.91
CA VAL A 220 7.40 23.96 -14.87
C VAL A 220 6.46 25.08 -15.26
N GLU A 221 6.66 26.30 -14.76
CA GLU A 221 5.89 27.48 -15.19
C GLU A 221 5.98 27.69 -16.71
N ALA A 222 7.18 27.56 -17.30
CA ALA A 222 7.33 27.63 -18.76
C ALA A 222 6.56 26.52 -19.50
N ILE A 223 6.51 25.29 -18.98
CA ILE A 223 5.71 24.19 -19.57
C ILE A 223 4.21 24.46 -19.42
N VAL A 224 3.79 25.07 -18.32
CA VAL A 224 2.40 25.39 -18.02
C VAL A 224 1.89 26.52 -18.93
N GLU A 225 2.71 27.53 -19.19
CA GLU A 225 2.37 28.71 -19.99
C GLU A 225 2.70 28.57 -21.48
N ALA A 226 3.43 27.54 -21.90
CA ALA A 226 3.80 27.39 -23.30
C ALA A 226 2.55 27.35 -24.22
N ASP A 227 2.51 28.18 -25.25
CA ASP A 227 1.49 28.08 -26.29
C ASP A 227 1.79 26.87 -27.18
N CYS A 228 1.16 25.74 -26.87
CA CYS A 228 1.24 24.54 -27.69
C CYS A 228 0.19 24.62 -28.80
N GLU A 229 0.41 25.47 -29.81
CA GLU A 229 -0.28 25.29 -31.09
C GLU A 229 0.10 23.91 -31.64
N ALA A 230 -0.90 23.10 -31.99
CA ALA A 230 -0.64 21.84 -32.65
C ALA A 230 0.10 22.14 -33.96
N PRO A 231 1.25 21.51 -34.26
CA PRO A 231 1.89 21.70 -35.55
C PRO A 231 0.87 21.33 -36.63
N GLU A 232 0.60 22.27 -37.55
CA GLU A 232 -0.24 22.01 -38.71
C GLU A 232 0.32 20.77 -39.43
N ALA A 233 -0.52 19.73 -39.54
CA ALA A 233 -0.16 18.42 -40.07
C ALA A 233 -0.03 18.42 -41.60
#